data_AF-A0A5C5ZCF5-F1
#
_entry.id   AF-A0A5C5ZCF5-F1
#
_cell.length_a   1.000
_cell.length_b   1.000
_cell.length_c   1.000
_cell.angle_alpha   90.00
_cell.angle_beta   90.00
_cell.angle_gamma   90.00
#
_symmetry.space_group_name_H-M   'P 1'
#
loop_
_entity.id
_entity.type
_entity.pdbx_description
1 polymer ?
#
loop_
_entity_poly.entity_id
_entity_poly.type
_entity_poly.pdbx_seq_one_letter_code
_entity_poly.pdbx_strand_id
1 'polypeptide(L)'
;MADSETENKANEAEQTPEEAVQPLTLADIKASPEDMDEDGFVSLWNIASHTCDQDIVQARELASKLLCFLCKKNCDFVVTSSTNAQYLDEWFERDTKILYDWKPGSELVDVVAQHAEVPYEPFRSFLTNQKFVPTTAKYTATRNARVEWFQQMWCVG
;
A
#
# COMPACT_ATOMS: atom_id res chain seq x y z
N MET A 1 -27.04 7.31 60.85
CA MET A 1 -26.01 8.37 60.87
C MET A 1 -24.87 7.90 59.98
N ALA A 2 -24.65 8.70 58.93
CA ALA A 2 -23.44 8.88 58.13
C ALA A 2 -22.83 7.68 57.37
N ASP A 3 -23.01 7.79 56.05
CA ASP A 3 -22.18 7.39 54.91
C ASP A 3 -20.69 7.17 55.14
N SER A 4 -20.12 6.24 54.36
CA SER A 4 -18.95 6.53 53.51
C SER A 4 -18.81 5.46 52.42
N GLU A 5 -19.10 5.87 51.18
CA GLU A 5 -18.66 5.27 49.93
C GLU A 5 -17.13 5.29 49.80
N THR A 6 -16.54 4.32 49.12
CA THR A 6 -15.47 4.59 48.13
C THR A 6 -15.42 3.46 47.09
N GLU A 7 -15.92 3.75 45.89
CA GLU A 7 -15.50 3.11 44.63
C GLU A 7 -14.13 3.66 44.20
N ASN A 8 -13.28 2.82 43.58
CA ASN A 8 -12.45 3.12 42.39
C ASN A 8 -11.54 1.91 42.10
N LYS A 9 -11.75 1.20 40.99
CA LYS A 9 -11.23 1.44 39.62
C LYS A 9 -9.76 1.05 39.42
N ALA A 10 -9.59 0.18 38.42
CA ALA A 10 -8.67 0.31 37.28
C ALA A 10 -7.55 -0.73 37.15
N ASN A 11 -7.58 -1.33 35.95
CA ASN A 11 -6.45 -1.67 35.09
C ASN A 11 -5.59 -2.87 35.46
N GLU A 12 -6.08 -4.06 35.12
CA GLU A 12 -5.20 -5.05 34.51
C GLU A 12 -4.93 -4.59 33.06
N ALA A 13 -3.74 -4.03 32.87
CA ALA A 13 -3.21 -3.79 31.54
C ALA A 13 -2.95 -5.15 30.89
N GLU A 14 -3.78 -5.51 29.90
CA GLU A 14 -3.40 -6.50 28.89
C GLU A 14 -2.15 -5.99 28.19
N GLN A 15 -0.99 -6.53 28.60
CA GLN A 15 0.23 -6.45 27.83
C GLN A 15 0.06 -7.38 26.63
N THR A 16 -0.41 -6.83 25.51
CA THR A 16 -0.27 -7.48 24.22
C THR A 16 1.23 -7.72 23.98
N PRO A 17 1.68 -8.94 23.65
CA PRO A 17 3.06 -9.17 23.30
C PRO A 17 3.39 -8.31 22.08
N GLU A 18 4.38 -7.44 22.21
CA GLU A 18 5.03 -6.76 21.09
C GLU A 18 5.74 -7.84 20.28
N GLU A 19 4.98 -8.50 19.41
CA GLU A 19 5.47 -9.53 18.51
C GLU A 19 6.49 -8.86 17.60
N ALA A 20 7.76 -9.24 17.76
CA ALA A 20 8.85 -8.70 16.97
C ALA A 20 8.62 -9.04 15.50
N VAL A 21 8.04 -8.08 14.76
CA VAL A 21 7.78 -8.18 13.33
C VAL A 21 9.12 -8.46 12.64
N GLN A 22 9.27 -9.66 12.09
CA GLN A 22 10.48 -10.01 11.35
C GLN A 22 10.60 -9.06 10.14
N PRO A 23 11.80 -8.54 9.85
CA PRO A 23 11.97 -7.57 8.79
C PRO A 23 11.70 -8.22 7.42
N LEU A 24 10.65 -7.77 6.74
CA LEU A 24 10.30 -8.20 5.38
C LEU A 24 11.46 -7.99 4.38
N THR A 25 11.76 -9.02 3.61
CA THR A 25 12.75 -9.01 2.53
C THR A 25 12.08 -9.05 1.16
N LEU A 26 12.87 -8.87 0.09
CA LEU A 26 12.37 -9.02 -1.29
C LEU A 26 11.84 -10.41 -1.60
N ALA A 27 12.36 -11.44 -0.92
CA ALA A 27 11.92 -12.81 -1.10
C ALA A 27 10.47 -13.01 -0.62
N ASP A 28 10.05 -12.22 0.38
CA ASP A 28 8.72 -12.30 0.99
C ASP A 28 7.64 -11.64 0.13
N ILE A 29 8.01 -10.74 -0.78
CA ILE A 29 7.08 -10.11 -1.73
C ILE A 29 6.51 -11.18 -2.66
N LYS A 30 5.23 -11.49 -2.46
CA LYS A 30 4.52 -12.55 -3.16
C LYS A 30 3.08 -12.15 -3.48
N ALA A 31 2.54 -12.68 -4.57
CA ALA A 31 1.11 -12.65 -4.91
C ALA A 31 0.54 -14.07 -4.83
N SER A 32 -0.75 -14.20 -4.51
CA SER A 32 -1.45 -15.48 -4.70
C SER A 32 -1.75 -15.69 -6.18
N PRO A 33 -1.59 -16.91 -6.73
CA PRO A 33 -2.00 -17.20 -8.10
C PRO A 33 -3.49 -16.93 -8.37
N GLU A 34 -4.33 -16.94 -7.33
CA GLU A 34 -5.77 -16.67 -7.46
C GLU A 34 -6.11 -15.18 -7.61
N ASP A 35 -5.17 -14.31 -7.21
CA ASP A 35 -5.28 -12.86 -7.32
C ASP A 35 -4.68 -12.31 -8.62
N MET A 36 -4.09 -13.20 -9.42
CA MET A 36 -3.56 -12.88 -10.74
C MET A 36 -4.64 -13.12 -11.78
N ASP A 37 -4.76 -12.19 -12.73
CA ASP A 37 -5.64 -12.38 -13.87
C ASP A 37 -5.04 -13.34 -14.93
N GLU A 38 -5.77 -13.54 -16.02
CA GLU A 38 -5.36 -14.44 -17.12
C GLU A 38 -4.06 -14.02 -17.80
N ASP A 39 -3.71 -12.73 -17.74
CA ASP A 39 -2.52 -12.13 -18.33
C ASP A 39 -1.35 -11.99 -17.31
N GLY A 40 -1.56 -12.38 -16.05
CA GLY A 40 -0.58 -12.34 -14.99
C GLY A 40 -0.40 -10.97 -14.32
N PHE A 41 -1.39 -10.10 -14.43
CA PHE A 41 -1.46 -8.84 -13.69
C PHE A 41 -2.07 -9.06 -12.32
N VAL A 42 -1.63 -8.24 -11.37
CA VAL A 42 -2.12 -8.24 -9.99
C VAL A 42 -2.02 -6.83 -9.42
N SER A 43 -2.97 -6.46 -8.57
CA SER A 43 -2.95 -5.15 -7.91
C SER A 43 -1.82 -5.06 -6.87
N LEU A 44 -1.25 -3.87 -6.69
CA LEU A 44 -0.26 -3.62 -5.63
C LEU A 44 -0.83 -3.92 -4.25
N TRP A 45 -2.15 -3.73 -4.06
CA TRP A 45 -2.84 -4.10 -2.83
C TRP A 45 -2.80 -5.60 -2.59
N ASN A 46 -3.14 -6.43 -3.58
CA ASN A 46 -3.15 -7.88 -3.44
C ASN A 46 -1.75 -8.44 -3.16
N ILE A 47 -0.71 -7.91 -3.84
CA ILE A 47 0.68 -8.24 -3.53
C ILE A 47 0.99 -7.92 -2.06
N ALA A 48 0.66 -6.71 -1.61
CA ALA A 48 0.97 -6.28 -0.26
C ALA A 48 0.21 -7.08 0.79
N SER A 49 -1.08 -7.33 0.56
CA SER A 49 -1.96 -8.10 1.44
C SER A 49 -1.46 -9.54 1.58
N HIS A 50 -1.14 -10.22 0.48
CA HIS A 50 -0.59 -11.58 0.55
C HIS A 50 0.81 -11.65 1.14
N THR A 51 1.64 -10.64 0.92
CA THR A 51 2.97 -10.56 1.52
C THR A 51 2.88 -10.42 3.05
N CYS A 52 1.86 -9.71 3.53
CA CYS A 52 1.66 -9.42 4.95
C CYS A 52 0.61 -10.33 5.60
N ASP A 53 0.33 -11.51 5.03
CA ASP A 53 -0.64 -12.49 5.56
C ASP A 53 -2.01 -11.86 5.90
N GLN A 54 -2.46 -10.93 5.05
CA GLN A 54 -3.72 -10.18 5.15
C GLN A 54 -3.81 -9.21 6.35
N ASP A 55 -2.68 -8.91 7.01
CA ASP A 55 -2.60 -7.80 7.97
C ASP A 55 -2.75 -6.46 7.24
N ILE A 56 -3.89 -5.82 7.42
CA ILE A 56 -4.25 -4.55 6.77
C ILE A 56 -3.24 -3.43 7.06
N VAL A 57 -2.71 -3.36 8.29
CA VAL A 57 -1.79 -2.28 8.68
C VAL A 57 -0.45 -2.46 7.98
N GLN A 58 0.08 -3.68 8.00
CA GLN A 58 1.34 -4.01 7.34
C GLN A 58 1.22 -3.96 5.81
N ALA A 59 0.11 -4.46 5.27
CA ALA A 59 -0.19 -4.39 3.83
C ALA A 59 -0.26 -2.94 3.35
N ARG A 60 -0.96 -2.06 4.08
CA ARG A 60 -1.03 -0.63 3.77
C ARG A 60 0.33 0.03 3.83
N GLU A 61 1.15 -0.30 4.83
CA GLU A 61 2.52 0.22 4.91
C GLU A 61 3.33 -0.20 3.68
N LEU A 62 3.31 -1.48 3.32
CA LEU A 62 4.02 -2.02 2.17
C LEU A 62 3.51 -1.43 0.84
N ALA A 63 2.19 -1.34 0.65
CA ALA A 63 1.57 -0.73 -0.52
C ALA A 63 1.99 0.75 -0.68
N SER A 64 2.03 1.52 0.42
CA SER A 64 2.50 2.91 0.38
C SER A 64 3.95 3.03 -0.07
N LYS A 65 4.81 2.11 0.38
CA LYS A 65 6.23 2.03 0.01
C LYS A 65 6.37 1.65 -1.47
N LEU A 66 5.60 0.69 -1.96
CA LEU A 66 5.58 0.28 -3.35
C LEU A 66 5.13 1.43 -4.27
N LEU A 67 4.00 2.08 -3.98
CA LEU A 67 3.51 3.24 -4.76
C LEU A 67 4.55 4.36 -4.83
N CYS A 68 5.10 4.76 -3.68
CA CYS A 68 6.12 5.81 -3.65
C CYS A 68 7.41 5.40 -4.36
N PHE A 69 7.80 4.13 -4.29
CA PHE A 69 9.00 3.63 -4.97
C PHE A 69 8.83 3.62 -6.49
N LEU A 70 7.72 3.08 -6.99
CA LEU A 70 7.41 3.01 -8.41
C LEU A 70 7.29 4.41 -9.02
N CYS A 71 6.57 5.31 -8.34
CA CYS A 71 6.48 6.72 -8.73
C CYS A 71 7.87 7.37 -8.78
N LYS A 72 8.70 7.20 -7.74
CA LYS A 72 10.06 7.76 -7.71
C LYS A 72 10.97 7.22 -8.81
N LYS A 73 10.68 6.03 -9.32
CA LYS A 73 11.42 5.39 -10.41
C LYS A 73 10.78 5.63 -11.78
N ASN A 74 9.68 6.38 -11.86
CA ASN A 74 8.91 6.64 -13.07
C ASN A 74 8.57 5.34 -13.82
N CYS A 75 8.09 4.31 -13.11
CA CYS A 75 7.71 3.05 -13.74
C CYS A 75 6.54 3.26 -14.72
N ASP A 76 6.68 2.72 -15.91
CA ASP A 76 5.77 2.88 -17.05
C ASP A 76 4.87 1.65 -17.31
N PHE A 77 5.01 0.60 -16.49
CA PHE A 77 4.27 -0.65 -16.63
C PHE A 77 3.14 -0.81 -15.60
N VAL A 78 2.79 0.25 -14.84
CA VAL A 78 1.58 0.23 -14.02
C VAL A 78 0.38 0.39 -14.92
N VAL A 79 -0.55 -0.55 -14.82
CA VAL A 79 -1.76 -0.63 -15.63
C VAL A 79 -2.96 -0.36 -14.75
N THR A 80 -4.00 0.21 -15.33
CA THR A 80 -5.32 0.30 -14.72
C THR A 80 -6.38 0.27 -15.81
N SER A 81 -7.54 -0.30 -15.50
CA SER A 81 -8.65 -0.27 -16.45
C SER A 81 -9.15 1.16 -16.68
N SER A 82 -9.72 1.44 -17.85
CA SER A 82 -10.35 2.74 -18.14
C SER A 82 -11.38 3.16 -17.09
N THR A 83 -12.17 2.22 -16.58
CA THR A 83 -13.16 2.47 -15.52
C THR A 83 -12.49 2.85 -14.19
N ASN A 84 -11.41 2.17 -13.81
CA ASN A 84 -10.68 2.46 -12.57
C ASN A 84 -9.93 3.80 -12.66
N ALA A 85 -9.35 4.12 -13.82
CA ALA A 85 -8.75 5.42 -14.08
C ALA A 85 -9.77 6.55 -13.89
N GLN A 86 -10.93 6.44 -14.54
CA GLN A 86 -12.00 7.43 -14.39
C GLN A 86 -12.46 7.56 -12.94
N TYR A 87 -12.64 6.44 -12.24
CA TYR A 87 -13.00 6.45 -10.82
C TYR A 87 -12.00 7.22 -9.95
N LEU A 88 -10.70 6.99 -10.16
CA LEU A 88 -9.64 7.68 -9.44
C LEU A 88 -9.56 9.17 -9.80
N ASP A 89 -9.78 9.53 -11.07
CA ASP A 89 -9.86 10.93 -11.53
C ASP A 89 -11.04 11.66 -10.88
N GLU A 90 -12.25 11.10 -10.93
CA GLU A 90 -13.44 11.65 -10.28
C GLU A 90 -13.26 11.79 -8.76
N TRP A 91 -12.54 10.85 -8.14
CA TRP A 91 -12.17 10.99 -6.74
C TRP A 91 -11.18 12.14 -6.53
N PHE A 92 -10.15 12.25 -7.36
CA PHE A 92 -9.15 13.31 -7.23
C PHE A 92 -9.75 14.71 -7.40
N GLU A 93 -10.75 14.88 -8.27
CA GLU A 93 -11.51 16.12 -8.41
C GLU A 93 -12.25 16.51 -7.12
N ARG A 94 -12.78 15.51 -6.39
CA ARG A 94 -13.50 15.71 -5.12
C ARG A 94 -12.60 15.86 -3.92
N ASP A 95 -11.55 15.05 -3.83
CA ASP A 95 -10.57 15.05 -2.75
C ASP A 95 -9.17 14.74 -3.29
N THR A 96 -8.41 15.81 -3.52
CA THR A 96 -7.03 15.71 -4.00
C THR A 96 -6.09 14.89 -3.10
N LYS A 97 -6.48 14.60 -1.85
CA LYS A 97 -5.68 13.76 -0.94
C LYS A 97 -5.44 12.37 -1.48
N ILE A 98 -6.31 11.84 -2.35
CA ILE A 98 -6.18 10.48 -2.92
C ILE A 98 -4.80 10.28 -3.60
N LEU A 99 -4.28 11.31 -4.27
CA LEU A 99 -2.92 11.28 -4.85
C LEU A 99 -1.85 11.94 -3.94
N TYR A 100 -2.25 12.71 -2.93
CA TYR A 100 -1.32 13.45 -2.07
C TYR A 100 -0.94 12.75 -0.76
N ASP A 101 -1.69 11.76 -0.30
CA ASP A 101 -1.52 11.16 1.03
C ASP A 101 -1.12 9.69 1.01
N TRP A 102 -0.07 9.34 0.26
CA TRP A 102 0.49 7.97 0.24
C TRP A 102 1.44 7.70 1.42
N LYS A 103 1.02 8.03 2.64
CA LYS A 103 1.80 7.75 3.85
C LYS A 103 1.38 6.40 4.46
N PRO A 104 2.26 5.72 5.21
CA PRO A 104 1.86 4.57 6.03
C PRO A 104 0.67 4.94 6.91
N GLY A 105 -0.37 4.10 6.92
CA GLY A 105 -1.59 4.31 7.71
C GLY A 105 -2.69 5.15 7.04
N SER A 106 -2.47 5.72 5.85
CA SER A 106 -3.55 6.38 5.11
C SER A 106 -4.40 5.38 4.33
N GLU A 107 -5.69 5.32 4.60
CA GLU A 107 -6.65 4.46 3.86
C GLU A 107 -6.73 4.81 2.37
N LEU A 108 -6.30 6.01 1.98
CA LEU A 108 -6.21 6.42 0.59
C LEU A 108 -5.18 5.62 -0.20
N VAL A 109 -4.18 5.04 0.48
CA VAL A 109 -3.24 4.08 -0.12
C VAL A 109 -3.97 2.84 -0.59
N ASP A 110 -4.91 2.32 0.21
CA ASP A 110 -5.64 1.09 -0.07
C ASP A 110 -6.40 1.23 -1.39
N VAL A 111 -7.07 2.37 -1.55
CA VAL A 111 -7.84 2.71 -2.75
C VAL A 111 -6.94 2.75 -3.98
N VAL A 112 -5.86 3.54 -3.94
CA VAL A 112 -4.98 3.70 -5.11
C VAL A 112 -4.28 2.39 -5.44
N ALA A 113 -3.83 1.63 -4.44
CA ALA A 113 -3.12 0.37 -4.63
C ALA A 113 -4.02 -0.76 -5.16
N GLN A 114 -5.32 -0.74 -4.86
CA GLN A 114 -6.30 -1.68 -5.44
C GLN A 114 -6.49 -1.47 -6.95
N HIS A 115 -6.25 -0.27 -7.44
CA HIS A 115 -6.43 0.11 -8.85
C HIS A 115 -5.10 0.26 -9.61
N ALA A 116 -3.97 0.05 -8.95
CA ALA A 116 -2.65 0.03 -9.55
C ALA A 116 -2.24 -1.43 -9.80
N GLU A 117 -2.35 -1.89 -11.04
CA GLU A 117 -2.00 -3.26 -11.43
C GLU A 117 -0.62 -3.30 -12.06
N VAL A 118 0.09 -4.40 -11.87
CA VAL A 118 1.41 -4.63 -12.44
C VAL A 118 1.52 -6.06 -12.97
N PRO A 119 2.27 -6.29 -14.05
CA PRO A 119 2.63 -7.64 -14.45
C PRO A 119 3.61 -8.20 -13.42
N TYR A 120 3.20 -9.27 -12.72
CA TYR A 120 3.87 -9.70 -11.48
C TYR A 120 5.35 -10.07 -11.65
N GLU A 121 5.68 -10.87 -12.67
CA GLU A 121 7.05 -11.34 -12.91
C GLU A 121 8.01 -10.19 -13.30
N PRO A 122 7.67 -9.31 -14.27
CA PRO A 122 8.45 -8.10 -14.53
C PRO A 122 8.58 -7.20 -13.29
N PHE A 123 7.50 -7.04 -12.52
CA PHE A 123 7.52 -6.24 -11.30
C PHE A 123 8.51 -6.79 -10.26
N ARG A 124 8.51 -8.10 -9.97
CA ARG A 124 9.49 -8.70 -9.05
C ARG A 124 10.93 -8.53 -9.52
N SER A 125 11.16 -8.73 -10.82
CA SER A 125 12.47 -8.52 -11.43
C SER A 125 12.92 -7.06 -11.28
N PHE A 126 12.02 -6.12 -11.51
CA PHE A 126 12.25 -4.70 -11.34
C PHE A 126 12.62 -4.34 -9.88
N LEU A 127 11.86 -4.81 -8.89
CA LEU A 127 12.14 -4.56 -7.47
C LEU A 127 13.54 -5.04 -7.08
N THR A 128 13.93 -6.22 -7.56
CA THR A 128 15.25 -6.80 -7.32
C THR A 128 16.36 -5.96 -7.96
N ASN A 129 16.20 -5.63 -9.25
CA ASN A 129 17.18 -4.84 -10.00
C ASN A 129 17.37 -3.42 -9.44
N GLN A 130 16.27 -2.82 -8.96
CA GLN A 130 16.29 -1.48 -8.37
C GLN A 130 16.57 -1.49 -6.85
N LYS A 131 16.85 -2.67 -6.27
CA LYS A 131 17.22 -2.87 -4.86
C LYS A 131 16.19 -2.27 -3.91
N PHE A 132 14.91 -2.57 -4.14
CA PHE A 132 13.84 -2.20 -3.20
C PHE A 132 14.07 -2.86 -1.84
N VAL A 133 13.79 -2.14 -0.76
CA VAL A 133 13.98 -2.59 0.63
C VAL A 133 12.66 -2.38 1.39
N PRO A 134 11.91 -3.45 1.70
CA PRO A 134 10.54 -3.34 2.22
C PRO A 134 10.46 -2.77 3.65
N THR A 135 11.40 -3.13 4.52
CA THR A 135 11.31 -2.79 5.95
C THR A 135 11.84 -1.39 6.25
N THR A 136 13.09 -1.11 5.86
CA THR A 136 13.87 0.00 6.45
C THR A 136 13.90 1.25 5.59
N ALA A 137 13.67 1.15 4.28
CA ALA A 137 13.74 2.29 3.40
C ALA A 137 12.46 3.13 3.46
N LYS A 138 12.64 4.45 3.61
CA LYS A 138 11.57 5.43 3.43
C LYS A 138 11.52 5.85 1.97
N TYR A 139 10.43 5.53 1.30
CA TYR A 139 10.17 6.01 -0.05
C TYR A 139 9.21 7.18 0.00
N THR A 140 9.59 8.27 -0.66
CA THR A 140 8.77 9.47 -0.78
C THR A 140 8.81 9.94 -2.22
N ALA A 141 7.66 10.40 -2.69
CA ALA A 141 7.48 11.09 -3.96
C ALA A 141 6.78 12.43 -3.66
N THR A 142 7.12 13.48 -4.41
CA THR A 142 6.46 14.79 -4.24
C THR A 142 5.02 14.70 -4.75
N ARG A 143 4.15 15.59 -4.27
CA ARG A 143 2.75 15.64 -4.73
C ARG A 143 2.65 15.77 -6.25
N ASN A 144 3.46 16.65 -6.84
CA ASN A 144 3.48 16.85 -8.29
C ASN A 144 3.93 15.60 -9.04
N ALA A 145 4.99 14.93 -8.56
CA ALA A 145 5.48 13.70 -9.19
C ALA A 145 4.42 12.59 -9.18
N ARG A 146 3.62 12.48 -8.12
CA ARG A 146 2.55 11.48 -8.02
C ARG A 146 1.43 11.75 -9.03
N VAL A 147 1.01 13.00 -9.16
CA VAL A 147 -0.02 13.41 -10.12
C VAL A 147 0.47 13.20 -11.55
N GLU A 148 1.67 13.67 -11.87
CA GLU A 148 2.26 13.51 -13.20
C GLU A 148 2.41 12.02 -13.56
N TRP A 149 2.93 11.21 -12.64
CA TRP A 149 3.07 9.78 -12.84
C TRP A 149 1.74 9.07 -13.07
N PHE A 150 0.72 9.38 -12.25
CA PHE A 150 -0.62 8.83 -12.43
C PHE A 150 -1.25 9.25 -13.77
N GLN A 151 -1.19 10.53 -14.14
CA GLN A 151 -1.88 11.06 -15.31
C GLN A 151 -1.17 10.78 -16.64
N GLN A 152 0.15 10.57 -16.63
CA GLN A 152 0.93 10.49 -17.87
C GLN A 152 1.63 9.15 -18.09
N MET A 153 1.87 8.37 -17.04
CA MET A 153 2.70 7.16 -17.12
C MET A 153 1.93 5.88 -16.87
N TRP A 154 0.77 5.95 -16.20
CA TRP A 154 -0.08 4.76 -16.06
C TRP A 154 -0.66 4.39 -17.42
N CYS A 155 -0.57 3.11 -17.75
CA CYS A 155 -1.16 2.56 -18.94
C CYS A 155 -2.66 2.32 -18.67
N VAL A 156 -3.51 3.13 -19.31
CA VAL A 156 -4.96 2.99 -19.23
C VAL A 156 -5.41 2.09 -20.39
N GLY A 157 -5.97 0.92 -20.05
CA GLY A 157 -6.32 -0.15 -20.99
C GLY A 157 -7.71 -0.71 -20.80
#